data_AF-L7QQA6-F1
#
_entry.id   AF-L7QQA6-F1
#
_cell.length_a   1.000
_cell.length_b   1.000
_cell.length_c   1.000
_cell.angle_alpha   90.00
_cell.angle_beta   90.00
_cell.angle_gamma   90.00
#
_symmetry.space_group_name_H-M   'P 1'
#
loop_
_entity.id
_entity.type
_entity.pdbx_description
1 polymer ?
#
loop_
_entity_poly.entity_id
_entity_poly.type
_entity_poly.pdbx_seq_one_letter_code
_entity_poly.pdbx_strand_id
1 'polypeptide(L)'
;VTNTDAIQLYHPEDLEYLRYVYEMIVKEGTVTRCRSYRMMTQNGEYLKIETEWSSFTNPWSKKLEFIIGKHYVVEGPTNPDVFQSPDTDLIYKMTEDQKLKVLELRNSILRVLNEVLTKPAEIAKQQMSKRCKHLTNVMEIMLEDQPKEEELRIDIHDPDNNYFERDSMMLGVISPHHDYNDLKKSSSESPLS
;
A
#
# COMPACT_ATOMS: atom_id res chain seq x y z
N VAL A 1 -22.72 7.35 -13.06
CA VAL A 1 -21.66 8.28 -12.63
C VAL A 1 -20.52 7.46 -12.05
N THR A 2 -19.54 7.10 -12.87
CA THR A 2 -18.27 6.49 -12.43
C THR A 2 -17.17 7.49 -12.78
N ASN A 3 -16.08 7.54 -12.01
CA ASN A 3 -14.97 8.49 -12.17
C ASN A 3 -15.30 9.97 -11.87
N THR A 4 -16.14 10.23 -10.87
CA THR A 4 -16.37 11.60 -10.36
C THR A 4 -15.89 11.70 -8.92
N ASP A 5 -15.39 12.87 -8.54
CA ASP A 5 -14.92 13.13 -7.18
C ASP A 5 -16.10 13.09 -6.19
N ALA A 6 -16.06 12.11 -5.29
CA ALA A 6 -17.09 11.92 -4.27
C ALA A 6 -17.21 13.13 -3.32
N ILE A 7 -16.15 13.92 -3.14
CA ILE A 7 -16.15 15.10 -2.26
C ILE A 7 -17.09 16.19 -2.79
N GLN A 8 -17.35 16.20 -4.10
CA GLN A 8 -18.29 17.15 -4.71
C GLN A 8 -19.75 16.89 -4.32
N LEU A 9 -20.06 15.66 -3.92
CA LEU A 9 -21.41 15.25 -3.52
C LEU A 9 -21.74 15.67 -2.09
N TYR A 10 -20.77 16.10 -1.30
CA TYR A 10 -21.02 16.52 0.07
C TYR A 10 -21.55 17.95 0.14
N HIS A 11 -22.47 18.16 1.09
CA HIS A 11 -22.99 19.50 1.35
C HIS A 11 -21.87 20.42 1.87
N PRO A 12 -21.77 21.68 1.37
CA PRO A 12 -20.75 22.64 1.77
C PRO A 12 -20.54 22.81 3.28
N GLU A 13 -21.63 22.88 4.03
CA GLU A 13 -21.60 23.07 5.49
C GLU A 13 -21.08 21.85 6.25
N ASP A 14 -21.13 20.66 5.64
CA ASP A 14 -20.71 19.41 6.29
C ASP A 14 -19.24 19.07 5.98
N LEU A 15 -18.60 19.81 5.07
CA LEU A 15 -17.21 19.57 4.63
C LEU A 15 -16.19 19.66 5.76
N GLU A 16 -16.38 20.57 6.72
CA GLU A 16 -15.47 20.72 7.86
C GLU A 16 -15.50 19.46 8.74
N TYR A 17 -16.70 18.94 9.02
CA TYR A 17 -16.86 17.68 9.74
C TYR A 17 -16.28 16.50 8.94
N LEU A 18 -16.56 16.44 7.64
CA LEU A 18 -16.06 15.36 6.79
C LEU A 18 -14.54 15.38 6.67
N ARG A 19 -13.89 16.55 6.69
CA ARG A 19 -12.44 16.64 6.79
C ARG A 19 -11.92 15.94 8.04
N TYR A 20 -12.52 16.20 9.20
CA TYR A 20 -12.16 15.50 10.43
C TYR A 20 -12.37 13.98 10.31
N VAL A 21 -13.47 13.54 9.69
CA VAL A 21 -13.71 12.12 9.42
C VAL A 21 -12.62 11.53 8.53
N TYR A 22 -12.24 12.20 7.44
CA TYR A 22 -11.15 11.73 6.58
C TYR A 22 -9.81 11.67 7.33
N GLU A 23 -9.51 12.62 8.21
CA GLU A 23 -8.33 12.53 9.08
C GLU A 23 -8.37 11.29 9.99
N MET A 24 -9.55 10.93 10.51
CA MET A 24 -9.72 9.71 11.31
C MET A 24 -9.58 8.45 10.45
N ILE A 25 -10.17 8.42 9.25
CA ILE A 25 -10.03 7.28 8.32
C ILE A 25 -8.56 7.01 8.03
N VAL A 26 -7.78 8.06 7.73
CA VAL A 26 -6.36 7.88 7.41
C VAL A 26 -5.55 7.50 8.65
N LYS A 27 -5.90 8.00 9.85
CA LYS A 27 -5.20 7.64 11.10
C LYS A 27 -5.51 6.23 11.60
N GLU A 28 -6.77 5.81 11.55
CA GLU A 28 -7.26 4.60 12.23
C GLU A 28 -7.54 3.44 11.28
N GLY A 29 -7.69 3.71 9.99
CA GLY A 29 -7.98 2.71 8.96
C GLY A 29 -9.47 2.37 8.85
N THR A 30 -10.20 2.40 9.95
CA THR A 30 -11.65 2.15 10.02
C THR A 30 -12.33 3.14 10.94
N VAL A 31 -13.50 3.64 10.56
CA VAL A 31 -14.33 4.50 11.42
C VAL A 31 -15.74 3.91 11.45
N THR A 32 -16.14 3.41 12.61
CA THR A 32 -17.48 2.85 12.82
C THR A 32 -18.48 3.99 12.96
N ARG A 33 -19.47 4.02 12.06
CA ARG A 33 -20.69 4.81 12.11
C ARG A 33 -20.50 6.29 12.49
N CYS A 34 -20.14 7.10 11.51
CA CYS A 34 -20.03 8.55 11.66
C CYS A 34 -21.37 9.23 11.95
N ARG A 35 -21.32 10.46 12.46
CA ARG A 35 -22.49 11.34 12.55
C ARG A 35 -23.10 11.50 11.16
N SER A 36 -24.43 11.56 11.12
CA SER A 36 -25.18 11.77 9.90
C SER A 36 -24.77 13.06 9.17
N TYR A 37 -24.56 12.99 7.84
CA TYR A 37 -24.22 14.13 6.99
C TYR A 37 -25.01 14.11 5.69
N ARG A 38 -25.03 15.23 4.95
CA ARG A 38 -25.79 15.37 3.71
C ARG A 38 -24.97 14.98 2.48
N MET A 39 -25.57 14.18 1.60
CA MET A 39 -25.00 13.77 0.32
C MET A 39 -25.99 14.07 -0.81
N MET A 40 -25.48 14.62 -1.91
CA MET A 40 -26.26 15.06 -3.06
C MET A 40 -26.76 13.88 -3.88
N THR A 41 -28.03 13.91 -4.26
CA THR A 41 -28.69 12.98 -5.19
C THR A 41 -28.68 13.53 -6.62
N GLN A 42 -29.02 12.67 -7.58
CA GLN A 42 -29.02 13.01 -9.01
C GLN A 42 -29.96 14.19 -9.35
N ASN A 43 -31.10 14.30 -8.67
CA ASN A 43 -32.04 15.41 -8.81
C ASN A 43 -31.55 16.74 -8.17
N GLY A 44 -30.32 16.79 -7.63
CA GLY A 44 -29.72 17.99 -7.04
C GLY A 44 -30.13 18.26 -5.59
N GLU A 45 -30.99 17.42 -5.01
CA GLU A 45 -31.32 17.49 -3.59
C GLU A 45 -30.30 16.76 -2.71
N TYR A 46 -30.48 16.84 -1.40
CA TYR A 46 -29.62 16.17 -0.43
C TYR A 46 -30.42 15.16 0.39
N LEU A 47 -29.81 14.01 0.60
CA LEU A 47 -30.26 13.02 1.57
C LEU A 47 -29.30 12.96 2.75
N LYS A 48 -29.78 12.49 3.90
CA LYS A 48 -28.96 12.33 5.10
C LYS A 48 -28.51 10.89 5.23
N ILE A 49 -27.20 10.67 5.34
CA ILE A 49 -26.60 9.34 5.50
C ILE A 49 -25.72 9.25 6.73
N GLU A 50 -25.68 8.04 7.29
CA GLU A 50 -24.61 7.59 8.16
C GLU A 50 -23.70 6.66 7.37
N THR A 51 -22.40 6.74 7.61
CA THR A 51 -21.42 5.94 6.87
C THR A 51 -20.49 5.22 7.83
N GLU A 52 -20.30 3.93 7.57
CA GLU A 52 -19.19 3.15 8.12
C GLU A 52 -18.05 3.18 7.12
N TRP A 53 -16.88 3.64 7.56
CA TRP A 53 -15.72 3.77 6.70
C TRP A 53 -14.70 2.67 6.96
N SER A 54 -14.11 2.18 5.89
CA SER A 54 -12.95 1.29 5.92
C SER A 54 -11.98 1.74 4.85
N SER A 55 -10.69 1.56 5.08
CA SER A 55 -9.65 1.96 4.15
C SER A 55 -8.57 0.90 4.03
N PHE A 56 -7.90 0.90 2.89
CA PHE A 56 -6.77 0.03 2.64
C PHE A 56 -5.53 0.86 2.33
N THR A 57 -4.49 0.66 3.15
CA THR A 57 -3.16 1.24 2.92
C THR A 57 -2.24 0.14 2.39
N ASN A 58 -1.56 0.42 1.28
CA ASN A 58 -0.58 -0.48 0.72
C ASN A 58 0.57 -0.72 1.73
N PRO A 59 0.88 -1.97 2.10
CA PRO A 59 1.86 -2.27 3.15
C PRO A 59 3.31 -1.96 2.73
N TRP A 60 3.61 -1.88 1.42
CA TRP A 60 4.93 -1.57 0.87
C TRP A 60 5.12 -0.08 0.64
N SER A 61 4.22 0.56 -0.11
CA SER A 61 4.33 1.99 -0.44
C SER A 61 3.89 2.91 0.69
N LYS A 62 3.17 2.38 1.69
CA LYS A 62 2.58 3.11 2.82
C LYS A 62 1.57 4.19 2.39
N LYS A 63 1.08 4.12 1.16
CA LYS A 63 0.07 5.01 0.60
C LYS A 63 -1.33 4.41 0.74
N LEU A 64 -2.31 5.27 0.99
CA LEU A 64 -3.72 4.92 0.92
C LEU A 64 -4.07 4.57 -0.55
N GLU A 65 -4.63 3.39 -0.80
CA GLU A 65 -5.08 3.00 -2.14
C GLU A 65 -6.56 3.29 -2.35
N PHE A 66 -7.40 2.90 -1.38
CA PHE A 66 -8.84 3.10 -1.48
C PHE A 66 -9.51 3.27 -0.12
N ILE A 67 -10.65 3.96 -0.15
CA ILE A 67 -11.59 4.10 0.95
C ILE A 67 -12.92 3.51 0.49
N ILE A 68 -13.52 2.68 1.33
CA ILE A 68 -14.84 2.10 1.14
C ILE A 68 -15.76 2.71 2.19
N GLY A 69 -16.86 3.29 1.74
CA GLY A 69 -17.95 3.76 2.59
C GLY A 69 -19.16 2.84 2.45
N LYS A 70 -19.63 2.27 3.57
CA LYS A 70 -20.93 1.60 3.64
C LYS A 70 -21.95 2.62 4.14
N HIS A 71 -22.78 3.10 3.21
CA HIS A 71 -23.75 4.17 3.46
C HIS A 71 -25.10 3.62 3.89
N TYR A 72 -25.69 4.22 4.91
CA TYR A 72 -27.04 3.96 5.40
C TYR A 72 -27.87 5.23 5.29
N VAL A 73 -28.98 5.16 4.56
CA VAL A 73 -29.89 6.29 4.41
C VAL A 73 -30.70 6.46 5.69
N VAL A 74 -30.54 7.62 6.33
CA VAL A 74 -31.29 8.01 7.53
C VAL A 74 -32.55 8.79 7.16
N GLU A 75 -32.41 9.70 6.20
CA GLU A 75 -33.49 10.59 5.76
C GLU A 75 -33.39 10.76 4.24
N GLY A 76 -34.51 10.57 3.54
CA GLY A 76 -34.59 10.75 2.09
C GLY A 76 -34.56 12.24 1.67
N PRO A 77 -34.43 12.51 0.37
CA PRO A 77 -34.57 13.86 -0.18
C PRO A 77 -36.02 14.37 -0.05
N THR A 78 -36.21 15.68 -0.18
CA THR A 78 -37.52 16.33 -0.10
C THR A 78 -38.40 15.91 -1.28
N ASN A 79 -37.82 15.87 -2.49
CA ASN A 79 -38.41 15.26 -3.67
C ASN A 79 -38.04 13.77 -3.73
N PRO A 80 -39.02 12.86 -3.58
CA PRO A 80 -38.77 11.42 -3.61
C PRO A 80 -38.31 10.91 -4.98
N ASP A 81 -38.55 11.65 -6.07
CA ASP A 81 -38.11 11.27 -7.42
C ASP A 81 -36.66 11.68 -7.65
N VAL A 82 -35.75 10.76 -7.33
CA VAL A 82 -34.30 10.95 -7.44
C VAL A 82 -33.78 10.85 -8.88
N PHE A 83 -34.59 10.42 -9.85
CA PHE A 83 -34.15 10.22 -11.24
C PHE A 83 -34.37 11.45 -12.12
N GLN A 84 -35.01 12.49 -11.59
CA GLN A 84 -35.23 13.74 -12.30
C GLN A 84 -33.91 14.45 -12.64
N SER A 85 -33.94 15.23 -13.71
CA SER A 85 -32.83 16.13 -14.03
C SER A 85 -32.69 17.19 -12.93
N PRO A 86 -31.46 17.50 -12.49
CA PRO A 86 -31.25 18.50 -11.46
C PRO A 86 -31.70 19.87 -11.95
N ASP A 87 -32.36 20.61 -11.07
CA ASP A 87 -32.82 21.96 -11.37
C ASP A 87 -31.61 22.92 -11.34
N THR A 88 -31.34 23.58 -12.48
CA THR A 88 -30.10 24.34 -12.69
C THR A 88 -29.99 25.55 -11.74
N ASP A 89 -31.14 26.02 -11.24
CA ASP A 89 -31.26 27.19 -10.37
C ASP A 89 -30.76 26.95 -8.93
N LEU A 90 -30.66 25.70 -8.48
CA LEU A 90 -30.14 25.37 -7.14
C LEU A 90 -28.62 25.53 -7.02
N ILE A 91 -27.90 25.46 -8.15
CA ILE A 91 -26.43 25.47 -8.21
C ILE A 91 -25.86 26.90 -8.03
N TYR A 92 -26.66 27.94 -8.26
CA TYR A 92 -26.20 29.34 -8.34
C TYR A 92 -26.31 30.18 -7.06
N LYS A 93 -26.69 29.60 -5.91
CA LYS A 93 -27.01 30.38 -4.70
C LYS A 93 -25.82 30.77 -3.81
N MET A 94 -24.59 30.35 -4.11
CA MET A 94 -23.42 30.65 -3.27
C MET A 94 -22.65 31.87 -3.77
N THR A 95 -22.28 32.78 -2.86
CA THR A 95 -21.38 33.90 -3.13
C THR A 95 -19.98 33.40 -3.50
N GLU A 96 -19.22 34.16 -4.28
CA GLU A 96 -17.84 33.81 -4.67
C GLU A 96 -16.94 33.47 -3.48
N ASP A 97 -17.02 34.25 -2.38
CA ASP A 97 -16.28 33.96 -1.15
C ASP A 97 -16.62 32.60 -0.53
N GLN A 98 -17.89 32.18 -0.62
CA GLN A 98 -18.32 30.88 -0.13
C GLN A 98 -17.81 29.76 -1.03
N LYS A 99 -17.81 29.96 -2.35
CA LYS A 99 -17.25 29.01 -3.32
C LYS A 99 -15.77 28.78 -3.06
N LEU A 100 -15.01 29.86 -2.82
CA LEU A 100 -13.58 29.78 -2.50
C LEU A 100 -13.33 28.97 -1.22
N LYS A 101 -14.09 29.23 -0.15
CA LYS A 101 -13.98 28.47 1.11
C LYS A 101 -14.30 26.99 0.93
N VAL A 102 -15.35 26.67 0.17
CA VAL A 102 -15.71 25.28 -0.16
C VAL A 102 -14.58 24.59 -0.92
N LEU A 103 -14.02 25.27 -1.93
CA LEU A 103 -12.90 24.75 -2.70
C LEU A 103 -11.68 24.48 -1.81
N GLU A 104 -11.37 25.41 -0.89
CA GLU A 104 -10.27 25.25 0.07
C GLU A 104 -10.48 24.04 0.98
N LEU A 105 -11.70 23.84 1.52
CA LEU A 105 -12.02 22.67 2.34
C LEU A 105 -11.87 21.36 1.55
N ARG A 106 -12.36 21.33 0.31
CA ARG A 106 -12.20 20.16 -0.59
C ARG A 106 -10.73 19.84 -0.84
N ASN A 107 -9.93 20.84 -1.17
CA ASN A 107 -8.50 20.68 -1.36
C ASN A 107 -7.79 20.23 -0.08
N SER A 108 -8.24 20.71 1.08
CA SER A 108 -7.70 20.25 2.36
C SER A 108 -8.00 18.77 2.63
N ILE A 109 -9.19 18.28 2.25
CA ILE A 109 -9.53 16.85 2.35
C ILE A 109 -8.61 16.04 1.43
N LEU A 110 -8.44 16.47 0.18
CA LEU A 110 -7.54 15.81 -0.77
C LEU A 110 -6.10 15.77 -0.27
N ARG A 111 -5.63 16.83 0.39
CA ARG A 111 -4.31 16.86 1.01
C ARG A 111 -4.18 15.85 2.15
N VAL A 112 -5.17 15.75 3.04
CA VAL A 112 -5.19 14.76 4.13
C VAL A 112 -5.07 13.33 3.58
N LEU A 113 -5.78 13.03 2.49
CA LEU A 113 -5.72 11.72 1.83
C LEU A 113 -4.34 11.38 1.26
N ASN A 114 -3.56 12.39 0.86
CA ASN A 114 -2.26 12.23 0.24
C ASN A 114 -1.07 12.28 1.23
N GLU A 115 -1.18 13.06 2.31
CA GLU A 115 -0.04 13.39 3.18
C GLU A 115 0.17 12.42 4.37
N VAL A 116 -0.86 11.70 4.83
CA VAL A 116 -0.78 11.03 6.14
C VAL A 116 -0.46 9.53 6.02
N LEU A 117 0.71 9.16 6.55
CA LEU A 117 1.09 7.78 6.84
C LEU A 117 0.15 7.22 7.92
N THR A 118 -0.55 6.14 7.60
CA THR A 118 -1.56 5.56 8.49
C THR A 118 -0.90 4.90 9.71
N LYS A 119 -1.44 5.06 10.93
CA LYS A 119 -0.96 4.31 12.12
C LYS A 119 -0.96 2.78 11.90
N PRO A 120 -1.92 2.18 11.16
CA PRO A 120 -1.85 0.79 10.75
C PRO A 120 -0.53 0.39 10.08
N ALA A 121 0.09 1.29 9.30
CA ALA A 121 1.35 1.04 8.61
C ALA A 121 2.56 0.99 9.58
N GLU A 122 2.52 1.76 10.66
CA GLU A 122 3.51 1.73 11.76
C GLU A 122 3.32 0.51 12.66
N ILE A 123 2.08 0.18 13.02
CA ILE A 123 1.75 -1.00 13.82
C ILE A 123 2.11 -2.28 13.06
N ALA A 124 1.80 -2.33 11.75
CA ALA A 124 2.23 -3.43 10.88
C ALA A 124 3.75 -3.57 10.91
N LYS A 125 4.52 -2.48 10.77
CA LYS A 125 6.00 -2.48 10.87
C LYS A 125 6.50 -3.05 12.21
N GLN A 126 5.87 -2.70 13.32
CA GLN A 126 6.20 -3.29 14.62
C GLN A 126 5.83 -4.78 14.71
N GLN A 127 4.70 -5.19 14.15
CA GLN A 127 4.23 -6.57 14.19
C GLN A 127 5.12 -7.51 13.35
N MET A 128 5.63 -7.07 12.20
CA MET A 128 6.65 -7.82 11.44
C MET A 128 7.94 -7.98 12.24
N SER A 129 8.41 -6.95 12.96
CA SER A 129 9.59 -7.06 13.82
C SER A 129 9.41 -8.11 14.93
N LYS A 130 8.22 -8.16 15.55
CA LYS A 130 7.90 -9.18 16.57
C LYS A 130 7.71 -10.59 15.99
N ARG A 131 7.06 -10.71 14.82
CA ARG A 131 6.86 -12.01 14.14
C ARG A 131 8.15 -12.57 13.55
N CYS A 132 9.05 -11.73 13.06
CA CYS A 132 10.37 -12.16 12.59
C CYS A 132 11.17 -12.79 13.74
N LYS A 133 11.15 -12.18 14.93
CA LYS A 133 11.74 -12.77 16.15
C LYS A 133 11.14 -14.12 16.52
N HIS A 134 9.81 -14.27 16.42
CA HIS A 134 9.16 -15.55 16.70
C HIS A 134 9.54 -16.61 15.66
N LEU A 135 9.60 -16.24 14.39
CA LEU A 135 10.00 -17.13 13.31
C LEU A 135 11.47 -17.54 13.43
N THR A 136 12.37 -16.61 13.79
CA THR A 136 13.77 -16.92 14.14
C THR A 136 13.84 -17.91 15.31
N ASN A 137 13.06 -17.70 16.37
CA ASN A 137 13.04 -18.60 17.53
C ASN A 137 12.51 -20.00 17.16
N VAL A 138 11.50 -20.09 16.29
CA VAL A 138 10.99 -21.39 15.78
C VAL A 138 12.02 -22.07 14.87
N MET A 139 12.68 -21.32 13.98
CA MET A 139 13.76 -21.83 13.14
C MET A 139 14.97 -22.29 13.97
N GLU A 140 15.30 -21.57 15.04
CA GLU A 140 16.36 -21.90 15.98
C GLU A 140 16.04 -23.21 16.71
N ILE A 141 14.82 -23.36 17.25
CA ILE A 141 14.37 -24.63 17.85
C ILE A 141 14.41 -25.78 16.84
N MET A 142 14.00 -25.55 15.58
CA MET A 142 14.05 -26.57 14.52
C MET A 142 15.48 -26.92 14.08
N LEU A 143 16.45 -26.02 14.26
CA LEU A 143 17.87 -26.26 14.01
C LEU A 143 18.56 -26.93 15.21
N GLU A 144 18.03 -26.72 16.42
CA GLU A 144 18.56 -27.24 17.68
C GLU A 144 18.03 -28.66 17.99
N ASP A 145 16.85 -29.02 17.44
CA ASP A 145 16.24 -30.35 17.49
C ASP A 145 16.71 -31.26 16.32
N GLN A 146 17.62 -30.77 15.47
CA GLN A 146 18.39 -31.64 14.58
C GLN A 146 19.38 -32.42 15.46
N PRO A 147 19.38 -33.77 15.44
CA PRO A 147 20.48 -34.52 16.05
C PRO A 147 21.78 -34.02 15.41
N LYS A 148 22.82 -33.79 16.22
CA LYS A 148 24.17 -33.67 15.68
C LYS A 148 24.40 -34.91 14.84
N GLU A 149 24.39 -34.77 13.52
CA GLU A 149 24.85 -35.82 12.64
C GLU A 149 26.30 -36.11 13.04
N GLU A 150 26.48 -37.23 13.74
CA GLU A 150 27.65 -38.08 13.53
C GLU A 150 27.85 -38.12 12.02
N GLU A 151 29.02 -37.68 11.57
CA GLU A 151 29.50 -37.68 10.18
C GLU A 151 28.54 -38.42 9.23
N LEU A 152 27.72 -37.69 8.47
CA LEU A 152 27.17 -38.24 7.24
C LEU A 152 28.35 -38.54 6.31
N ARG A 153 28.93 -39.73 6.48
CA ARG A 153 29.66 -40.39 5.41
C ARG A 153 28.63 -40.67 4.33
N ILE A 154 28.60 -39.78 3.35
CA ILE A 154 27.97 -40.04 2.07
C ILE A 154 28.82 -41.13 1.42
N ASP A 155 28.53 -42.40 1.72
CA ASP A 155 29.02 -43.52 0.94
C ASP A 155 28.31 -43.43 -0.42
N ILE A 156 29.01 -42.84 -1.39
CA ILE A 156 28.65 -42.94 -2.80
C ILE A 156 28.86 -44.41 -3.18
N HIS A 157 27.83 -45.23 -3.00
CA HIS A 157 27.80 -46.59 -3.50
C HIS A 157 27.66 -46.51 -5.01
N ASP A 158 28.80 -46.66 -5.69
CA ASP A 158 28.94 -46.72 -7.13
C ASP A 158 28.56 -48.12 -7.62
N PRO A 159 27.46 -48.31 -8.40
CA PRO A 159 27.24 -49.53 -9.12
C PRO A 159 27.68 -49.28 -10.56
N ASP A 160 28.93 -49.61 -10.89
CA ASP A 160 29.17 -50.59 -11.95
C ASP A 160 30.65 -50.93 -12.12
N ASN A 161 30.88 -52.23 -11.96
CA ASN A 161 32.09 -52.97 -12.19
C ASN A 161 32.51 -52.90 -13.67
N ASN A 162 33.67 -52.32 -14.01
CA ASN A 162 34.55 -52.98 -14.97
C ASN A 162 36.01 -52.50 -14.89
N TYR A 163 36.87 -53.47 -14.55
CA TYR A 163 38.26 -53.62 -14.96
C TYR A 163 38.73 -52.66 -16.07
N PHE A 164 39.72 -51.82 -15.81
CA PHE A 164 41.03 -51.87 -16.47
C PHE A 164 42.01 -50.86 -15.82
N GLU A 165 43.11 -51.43 -15.35
CA GLU A 165 44.37 -50.86 -14.88
C GLU A 165 44.95 -49.76 -15.82
N ARG A 166 45.33 -48.59 -15.28
CA ARG A 166 46.63 -47.89 -15.48
C ARG A 166 46.69 -46.46 -14.94
N ASP A 167 47.76 -46.22 -14.17
CA ASP A 167 48.57 -44.99 -14.05
C ASP A 167 47.97 -43.64 -14.49
N SER A 168 47.85 -42.69 -13.56
CA SER A 168 48.72 -41.49 -13.55
C SER A 168 48.36 -40.43 -12.50
N MET A 169 49.37 -40.15 -11.65
CA MET A 169 49.94 -38.84 -11.33
C MET A 169 49.12 -37.76 -10.57
N MET A 170 49.69 -37.44 -9.42
CA MET A 170 49.43 -36.37 -8.47
C MET A 170 49.45 -34.96 -9.09
N LEU A 171 48.33 -34.22 -9.01
CA LEU A 171 48.23 -32.77 -9.24
C LEU A 171 47.15 -32.27 -8.26
N GLY A 172 47.42 -31.37 -7.31
CA GLY A 172 48.13 -30.12 -7.49
C GLY A 172 47.14 -29.01 -7.17
N VAL A 173 47.09 -28.63 -5.88
CA VAL A 173 46.23 -27.58 -5.32
C VAL A 173 46.53 -26.25 -6.00
N ILE A 174 45.55 -25.60 -6.65
CA ILE A 174 45.67 -24.17 -6.98
C ILE A 174 44.31 -23.46 -6.81
N SER A 175 44.34 -22.51 -5.87
CA SER A 175 43.31 -21.57 -5.46
C SER A 175 43.21 -20.40 -6.46
N PRO A 176 42.01 -19.88 -6.81
CA PRO A 176 41.85 -18.87 -7.86
C PRO A 176 41.92 -17.42 -7.32
N HIS A 177 42.96 -17.09 -6.56
CA HIS A 177 43.28 -15.70 -6.23
C HIS A 177 44.73 -15.39 -6.60
N HIS A 178 44.92 -14.77 -7.77
CA HIS A 178 46.18 -14.13 -8.11
C HIS A 178 45.95 -12.79 -8.84
N ASP A 179 46.15 -11.70 -8.12
CA ASP A 179 46.57 -10.42 -8.69
C ASP A 179 48.04 -10.53 -9.13
N TYR A 180 48.41 -9.93 -10.27
CA TYR A 180 49.54 -8.98 -10.41
C TYR A 180 49.71 -8.50 -11.86
N ASN A 181 49.46 -7.20 -12.04
CA ASN A 181 50.19 -6.16 -12.79
C ASN A 181 50.90 -6.39 -14.14
N ASP A 182 50.80 -5.29 -14.89
CA ASP A 182 51.74 -4.71 -15.85
C ASP A 182 51.65 -5.15 -17.32
N LEU A 183 51.09 -4.25 -18.14
CA LEU A 183 51.83 -3.59 -19.21
C LEU A 183 51.18 -2.26 -19.61
N LYS A 184 52.04 -1.24 -19.71
CA LYS A 184 51.79 0.19 -19.88
C LYS A 184 51.24 0.60 -21.26
N LYS A 185 50.57 1.76 -21.25
CA LYS A 185 50.54 2.86 -22.25
C LYS A 185 50.24 2.51 -23.71
N SER A 186 49.19 3.10 -24.27
CA SER A 186 49.33 4.23 -25.22
C SER A 186 47.97 4.76 -25.64
N SER A 187 47.84 6.08 -25.60
CA SER A 187 46.79 6.91 -26.17
C SER A 187 46.57 6.65 -27.67
N SER A 188 45.33 6.75 -28.16
CA SER A 188 44.95 7.73 -29.19
C SER A 188 43.46 7.68 -29.55
N GLU A 189 42.95 8.88 -29.70
CA GLU A 189 41.66 9.38 -30.18
C GLU A 189 41.21 8.92 -31.59
N SER A 190 39.88 8.98 -31.83
CA SER A 190 39.14 9.30 -33.10
C SER A 190 38.71 8.15 -34.07
N PRO A 191 37.75 8.36 -35.03
CA PRO A 191 36.29 8.43 -34.84
C PRO A 191 35.44 7.65 -35.90
N LEU A 192 34.10 7.72 -35.76
CA LEU A 192 33.00 7.62 -36.75
C LEU A 192 32.93 6.47 -37.80
N SER A 193 31.82 5.72 -37.76
CA SER A 193 30.81 5.61 -38.84
C SER A 193 29.46 5.20 -38.25
#